data_AF-A0A917XMW2-F1
#
_entry.id   AF-A0A917XMW2-F1
#
_cell.length_a   1.000
_cell.length_b   1.000
_cell.length_c   1.000
_cell.angle_alpha   90.00
_cell.angle_beta   90.00
_cell.angle_gamma   90.00
#
_symmetry.space_group_name_H-M   'P 1'
#
loop_
_entity.id
_entity.type
_entity.pdbx_description
1 polymer ?
#
loop_
_entity_poly.entity_id
_entity_poly.type
_entity_poly.pdbx_seq_one_letter_code
_entity_poly.pdbx_strand_id
1 'polypeptide(L)' 'MLDRGTPEGRVSGPDPKRTSYGSFAAFHDVDGNGWALQEVTTRLPGW' A
#
# COMPACT_ATOMS: atom_id res chain seq x y z
N MET A 1 -9.00 -19.73 7.30
CA MET A 1 -9.35 -18.34 6.99
C MET A 1 -8.14 -17.53 7.42
N LEU A 2 -7.30 -17.10 6.48
CA LEU A 2 -5.95 -16.59 6.78
C LEU A 2 -6.05 -15.29 7.57
N ASP A 3 -5.60 -15.34 8.82
CA ASP A 3 -5.18 -14.18 9.60
C ASP A 3 -3.97 -13.55 8.90
N ARG A 4 -4.24 -12.64 7.96
CA ARG A 4 -3.21 -11.76 7.40
C ARG A 4 -3.18 -10.54 8.30
N GLY A 5 -2.19 -10.55 9.20
CA GLY A 5 -1.92 -9.61 10.27
C GLY A 5 -2.69 -8.29 10.23
N THR A 6 -3.40 -7.99 11.32
CA THR A 6 -3.67 -6.60 11.66
C THR A 6 -2.33 -5.89 11.81
N PRO A 7 -1.92 -5.01 10.88
CA PRO A 7 -0.66 -4.32 11.00
C PRO A 7 -0.92 -3.23 12.01
N GLU A 8 -0.37 -3.39 13.19
CA GLU A 8 -0.23 -2.36 14.21
C GLU A 8 0.56 -1.20 13.56
N GLY A 9 -0.17 -0.28 12.91
CA GLY A 9 0.41 0.80 12.10
C GLY A 9 -0.32 1.12 10.78
N ARG A 10 -1.19 0.24 10.24
CA ARG A 10 -1.97 0.59 9.05
C ARG A 10 -3.23 1.35 9.44
N VAL A 11 -3.32 2.60 9.00
CA VAL A 11 -4.52 3.42 9.13
C VAL A 11 -5.27 3.52 7.81
N SER A 12 -6.56 3.87 7.86
CA SER A 12 -7.32 4.18 6.67
C SER A 12 -6.84 5.50 6.06
N GLY A 13 -6.86 5.58 4.73
CA GLY A 13 -6.40 6.75 3.98
C GLY A 13 -4.88 6.75 3.70
N PRO A 14 -4.40 7.74 2.96
CA PRO A 14 -2.98 7.91 2.66
C PRO A 14 -2.19 8.28 3.93
N ASP A 15 -0.87 8.07 3.91
CA ASP A 15 0.03 8.61 4.93
C ASP A 15 -0.20 10.14 5.04
N PRO A 16 -0.54 10.67 6.23
CA PRO A 16 -0.80 12.11 6.39
C PRO A 16 0.38 12.99 5.99
N LYS A 17 1.61 12.47 6.07
CA LYS A 17 2.82 13.18 5.66
C LYS A 17 3.17 12.98 4.18
N ARG A 18 2.42 12.13 3.46
CA ARG A 18 2.72 11.69 2.08
C ARG A 18 4.18 11.34 1.85
N THR A 19 4.75 10.67 2.84
CA THR A 19 6.11 10.12 2.78
C THR A 19 6.16 9.13 1.62
N SER A 20 7.24 9.15 0.84
CA SER A 20 7.41 8.18 -0.24
C SER A 20 7.39 6.78 0.35
N TYR A 21 6.66 5.87 -0.31
CA TYR A 21 6.43 4.52 0.16
C TYR A 21 5.61 4.41 1.47
N GLY A 22 4.98 5.49 1.93
CA GLY A 22 4.13 5.50 3.14
C GLY A 22 2.67 5.11 2.89
N SER A 23 2.17 5.25 1.66
CA SER A 23 0.79 4.90 1.30
C SER A 23 0.75 3.73 0.32
N PHE A 24 -0.24 2.85 0.48
CA PHE A 24 -0.48 1.73 -0.43
C PHE A 24 -1.96 1.40 -0.59
N ALA A 25 -2.33 0.93 -1.78
CA ALA A 25 -3.67 0.46 -2.09
C ALA A 25 -3.60 -0.98 -2.60
N ALA A 26 -4.59 -1.80 -2.20
CA ALA A 26 -4.71 -3.15 -2.71
C ALA A 26 -6.18 -3.44 -3.00
N PHE A 27 -6.46 -4.04 -4.15
CA PHE A 27 -7.81 -4.38 -4.59
C PHE A 27 -7.75 -5.56 -5.56
N HIS A 28 -8.90 -6.19 -5.78
CA HIS A 28 -9.06 -7.23 -6.79
C HIS A 28 -9.90 -6.67 -7.94
N ASP A 29 -9.57 -7.03 -9.18
CA ASP A 29 -10.46 -6.78 -10.32
C ASP A 29 -11.54 -7.88 -10.43
N VAL A 30 -12.50 -7.69 -11.35
CA VAL A 30 -13.63 -8.62 -11.56
C VAL A 30 -13.18 -9.99 -12.07
N ASP A 31 -12.04 -10.06 -12.76
CA ASP A 31 -11.46 -11.32 -13.24
C ASP A 31 -10.73 -12.07 -12.12
N GLY A 32 -10.62 -11.46 -10.93
CA GLY A 32 -10.03 -12.06 -9.74
C GLY A 32 -8.52 -11.83 -9.60
N ASN A 33 -7.90 -10.99 -10.44
CA ASN A 33 -6.49 -10.65 -10.21
C ASN A 33 -6.36 -9.68 -9.06
N GLY A 34 -5.35 -9.90 -8.22
CA GLY A 34 -5.00 -9.00 -7.12
C GLY A 34 -3.97 -7.97 -7.56
N TRP A 35 -4.28 -6.69 -7.33
CA TRP A 35 -3.39 -5.57 -7.59
C TRP A 35 -2.94 -4.93 -6.28
N ALA A 36 -1.66 -4.57 -6.21
CA ALA A 36 -1.08 -3.76 -5.15
C ALA A 36 -0.36 -2.56 -5.77
N LEU A 37 -0.68 -1.37 -5.27
CA LEU A 37 -0.11 -0.10 -5.71
C LEU A 37 0.61 0.54 -4.53
N GLN A 38 1.80 1.08 -4.82
CA GLN A 38 2.60 1.83 -3.87
C GLN A 38 2.66 3.29 -4.30
N GLU A 39 2.36 4.21 -3.39
CA GLU A 39 2.57 5.64 -3.64
C GLU A 39 4.07 5.96 -3.52
N VAL A 40 4.64 6.55 -4.58
CA VAL A 40 6.02 7.02 -4.61
C VAL A 40 6.00 8.52 -4.91
N THR A 41 6.17 9.35 -3.88
CA THR A 41 6.21 10.82 -4.02
C THR A 41 7.57 11.34 -4.45
N THR A 42 8.65 10.68 -4.01
CA THR A 42 10.04 10.93 -4.37
C THR A 42 10.69 9.59 -4.63
N ARG A 43 11.28 9.43 -5.81
CA ARG A 43 12.01 8.22 -6.15
C ARG A 43 13.40 8.30 -5.50
N LEU A 44 13.67 7.41 -4.55
CA LEU A 44 15.00 7.33 -3.96
C LEU A 44 15.99 6.74 -4.98
N PRO A 45 17.21 7.28 -5.08
CA PRO A 45 18.25 6.70 -5.91
C PRO A 45 18.71 5.36 -5.32
N GLY A 46 19.01 4.40 -6.19
CA GLY A 46 19.37 3.03 -5.80
C GLY A 46 18.47 2.02 -6.50
N TRP A 47 18.95 1.55 -7.65
CA TRP A 47 18.61 0.21 -8.11
C TRP A 47 19.60 -0.76 -7.47
#